data_AF-A0AAU7JIU9-F1
#
_entry.id   AF-A0AAU7JIU9-F1
#
_cell.length_a   1.000
_cell.length_b   1.000
_cell.length_c   1.000
_cell.angle_alpha   90.00
_cell.angle_beta   90.00
_cell.angle_gamma   90.00
#
_symmetry.space_group_name_H-M   'P 1'
#
loop_
_entity.id
_entity.type
_entity.pdbx_description
1 polymer ?
#
loop_
_entity_poly.entity_id
_entity_poly.type
_entity_poly.pdbx_seq_one_letter_code
_entity_poly.pdbx_strand_id
1 'polypeptide(L)'
;MGRILSPRRPLRGPGVAAAFAGLLLAGCSETGDFGRPKPTFWSETIAPLAGQGAATQRGEPVSPALLTDDEQELRSRAYRFLTPARERSVFDRQLADLAFRRIQPREVGLTAESAYYEALLASPDVSPRSRYQRLREDMESDRLLITPFAALACRVAAMDAVRAKALAAIPPGDVETRYAAGARIAENEALTAWVELGLQSRLRAYRFALDRLVVTSPDKDAIRAERVLEAFEGYRGMASRCAQTRGGIIVTPGGDAAGGARFLPRSNPRPVVVKP
;
A
#
# COMPACT_ATOMS: atom_id res chain seq x y z
N MET A 1 37.56 -50.10 -51.45
CA MET A 1 36.67 -50.21 -50.27
C MET A 1 37.41 -49.71 -49.05
N GLY A 2 36.81 -48.81 -48.25
CA GLY A 2 37.34 -48.38 -46.96
C GLY A 2 37.25 -46.87 -46.70
N ARG A 3 36.05 -46.34 -46.40
CA ARG A 3 35.91 -44.99 -45.81
C ARG A 3 35.85 -45.14 -44.28
N ILE A 4 36.74 -44.41 -43.62
CA ILE A 4 36.89 -44.35 -42.16
C ILE A 4 35.69 -43.57 -41.57
N LEU A 5 34.94 -44.19 -40.66
CA LEU A 5 33.85 -43.57 -39.89
C LEU A 5 34.42 -42.83 -38.68
N SER A 6 34.18 -41.53 -38.58
CA SER A 6 34.45 -40.72 -37.38
C SER A 6 33.31 -40.86 -36.36
N PRO A 7 33.57 -40.82 -35.04
CA PRO A 7 32.55 -40.98 -34.02
C PRO A 7 31.77 -39.68 -33.77
N ARG A 8 30.44 -39.77 -33.66
CA ARG A 8 29.56 -38.67 -33.24
C ARG A 8 29.67 -38.47 -31.73
N ARG A 9 29.96 -37.24 -31.28
CA ARG A 9 29.88 -36.84 -29.87
C ARG A 9 28.41 -36.59 -29.48
N PRO A 10 27.95 -37.02 -28.29
CA PRO A 10 26.61 -36.68 -27.81
C PRO A 10 26.58 -35.25 -27.25
N LEU A 11 25.63 -34.45 -27.72
CA LEU A 11 25.29 -33.14 -27.16
C LEU A 11 24.58 -33.36 -25.82
N ARG A 12 25.31 -33.27 -24.71
CA ARG A 12 24.74 -33.05 -23.37
C ARG A 12 24.70 -31.55 -23.12
N GLY A 13 23.57 -30.92 -23.42
CA GLY A 13 23.33 -29.51 -23.09
C GLY A 13 22.52 -29.39 -21.79
N PRO A 14 22.98 -28.64 -20.77
CA PRO A 14 22.24 -28.41 -19.53
C PRO A 14 21.09 -27.39 -19.68
N GLY A 15 20.78 -26.95 -20.91
CA GLY A 15 19.84 -25.85 -21.17
C GLY A 15 18.37 -26.17 -20.95
N VAL A 16 17.96 -27.44 -20.96
CA VAL A 16 16.53 -27.81 -20.86
C VAL A 16 16.03 -27.69 -19.41
N ALA A 17 16.88 -27.94 -18.41
CA ALA A 17 16.50 -27.84 -17.00
C ALA A 17 16.32 -26.38 -16.53
N ALA A 18 17.12 -25.45 -17.07
CA ALA A 18 16.99 -24.02 -16.73
C ALA A 18 15.74 -23.39 -17.35
N ALA A 19 15.29 -23.86 -18.51
CA ALA A 19 14.07 -23.37 -19.16
C ALA A 19 12.80 -23.77 -18.39
N PHE A 20 12.75 -24.96 -17.78
CA PHE A 20 11.62 -25.39 -16.96
C PHE A 20 11.52 -24.66 -15.60
N ALA A 21 12.65 -24.23 -15.03
CA ALA A 21 12.66 -23.45 -13.79
C ALA A 21 12.08 -22.03 -13.97
N GLY A 22 12.21 -21.43 -15.15
CA GLY A 22 11.63 -20.12 -15.46
C GLY A 22 10.11 -20.15 -15.67
N LEU A 23 9.56 -21.24 -16.17
CA LEU A 23 8.13 -21.39 -16.44
C LEU A 23 7.28 -21.65 -15.18
N LEU A 24 7.88 -22.15 -14.10
CA LEU A 24 7.16 -22.38 -12.83
C LEU A 24 6.95 -21.10 -11.99
N LEU A 25 7.61 -19.99 -12.34
CA LEU A 25 7.44 -18.69 -11.65
C LEU A 25 6.44 -17.75 -12.34
N ALA A 26 5.91 -18.14 -13.50
CA ALA A 26 4.87 -17.40 -14.23
C ALA A 26 3.46 -17.94 -13.94
N GLY A 27 3.21 -18.38 -12.70
CA GLY A 27 1.85 -18.67 -12.26
C GLY A 27 1.03 -17.38 -12.36
N CYS A 28 -0.01 -17.38 -13.20
CA CYS A 28 -1.01 -16.32 -13.25
C CYS A 28 -1.55 -16.14 -11.82
N SER A 29 -1.10 -15.10 -11.12
CA SER A 29 -1.61 -14.79 -9.80
C SER A 29 -3.05 -14.32 -9.98
N GLU A 30 -4.01 -15.15 -9.61
CA GLU A 30 -5.40 -14.72 -9.53
C GLU A 30 -5.49 -13.59 -8.49
N THR A 31 -6.12 -12.48 -8.90
CA THR A 31 -6.38 -11.34 -8.02
C THR A 31 -7.64 -11.61 -7.21
N GLY A 32 -7.51 -11.63 -5.88
CA GLY A 32 -8.62 -11.57 -4.94
C GLY A 32 -9.16 -10.16 -4.75
N ASP A 33 -10.01 -9.99 -3.74
CA ASP A 33 -10.68 -8.72 -3.46
C ASP A 33 -9.68 -7.59 -3.21
N PHE A 34 -10.02 -6.39 -3.71
CA PHE A 34 -9.19 -5.17 -3.64
C PHE A 34 -7.87 -5.24 -4.44
N GLY A 35 -7.75 -6.18 -5.38
CA GLY A 35 -6.57 -6.33 -6.25
C GLY A 35 -5.41 -7.07 -5.58
N ARG A 36 -5.67 -7.76 -4.47
CA ARG A 36 -4.68 -8.53 -3.71
C ARG A 36 -4.35 -9.84 -4.42
N PRO A 37 -3.12 -10.36 -4.33
CA PRO A 37 -2.84 -11.74 -4.67
C PRO A 37 -3.70 -12.69 -3.83
N LYS A 38 -4.19 -13.79 -4.42
CA LYS A 38 -4.88 -14.83 -3.65
C LYS A 38 -4.03 -15.33 -2.47
N PRO A 39 -4.66 -15.69 -1.34
CA PRO A 39 -3.95 -16.25 -0.22
C PRO A 39 -3.21 -17.55 -0.61
N THR A 40 -1.96 -17.64 -0.18
CA THR A 40 -1.06 -18.77 -0.34
C THR A 40 -0.35 -19.01 0.99
N PHE A 41 0.27 -20.19 1.16
CA PHE A 41 1.11 -20.47 2.33
C PHE A 41 2.18 -19.39 2.57
N TRP A 42 2.74 -18.82 1.50
CA TRP A 42 3.66 -17.71 1.60
C TRP A 42 3.00 -16.46 2.19
N SER A 43 1.84 -16.05 1.69
CA SER A 43 1.17 -14.82 2.16
C SER A 43 0.50 -14.95 3.52
N GLU A 44 0.09 -16.16 3.92
CA GLU A 44 -0.63 -16.41 5.18
C GLU A 44 0.29 -16.74 6.35
N THR A 45 1.42 -17.41 6.10
CA THR A 45 2.30 -17.90 7.17
C THR A 45 3.66 -17.22 7.14
N ILE A 46 4.39 -17.33 6.02
CA ILE A 46 5.79 -16.91 5.94
C ILE A 46 5.90 -15.37 5.99
N ALA A 47 5.15 -14.70 5.13
CA ALA A 47 5.30 -13.27 4.94
C ALA A 47 4.84 -12.44 6.16
N PRO A 48 3.76 -12.80 6.90
CA PRO A 48 3.43 -12.15 8.16
C PRO A 48 4.52 -12.31 9.22
N LEU A 49 5.10 -13.50 9.37
CA LEU A 49 6.20 -13.75 10.32
C LEU A 49 7.45 -12.93 9.96
N ALA A 50 7.86 -12.96 8.69
CA ALA A 50 8.98 -12.17 8.20
C ALA A 50 8.73 -10.66 8.38
N GLY A 51 7.51 -10.21 8.09
CA GLY A 51 7.07 -8.83 8.26
C GLY A 51 7.14 -8.35 9.71
N GLN A 52 6.66 -9.16 10.66
CA GLN A 52 6.75 -8.87 12.09
C GLN A 52 8.20 -8.77 12.55
N GLY A 53 9.06 -9.73 12.16
CA GLY A 53 10.48 -9.70 12.51
C GLY A 53 11.19 -8.45 11.96
N ALA A 54 10.96 -8.12 10.69
CA ALA A 54 11.55 -6.95 10.05
C ALA A 54 11.03 -5.64 10.67
N ALA A 55 9.74 -5.57 11.01
CA ALA A 55 9.14 -4.43 11.70
C ALA A 55 9.73 -4.23 13.11
N THR A 56 9.89 -5.31 13.88
CA THR A 56 10.53 -5.28 15.20
C THR A 56 11.96 -4.77 15.11
N GLN A 57 12.74 -5.23 14.12
CA GLN A 57 14.11 -4.74 13.90
C GLN A 57 14.16 -3.24 13.58
N ARG A 58 13.12 -2.70 12.94
CA ARG A 58 12.99 -1.25 12.68
C ARG A 58 12.41 -0.45 13.85
N GLY A 59 12.07 -1.09 14.96
CA GLY A 59 11.42 -0.44 16.10
C GLY A 59 9.98 0.01 15.81
N GLU A 60 9.33 -0.60 14.83
CA GLU A 60 7.90 -0.37 14.60
C GLU A 60 7.07 -1.13 15.65
N PRO A 61 5.88 -0.62 16.03
CA PRO A 61 4.99 -1.34 16.93
C PRO A 61 4.54 -2.65 16.29
N VAL A 62 4.69 -3.77 17.01
CA VAL A 62 4.22 -5.09 16.59
C VAL A 62 3.44 -5.70 17.75
N SER A 63 2.12 -5.78 17.61
CA SER A 63 1.28 -6.38 18.64
C SER A 63 1.23 -7.91 18.48
N PRO A 64 1.51 -8.68 19.55
CA PRO A 64 1.32 -10.13 19.57
C PRO A 64 -0.16 -10.53 19.73
N ALA A 65 -1.08 -9.58 19.98
CA ALA A 65 -2.50 -9.88 20.16
C ALA A 65 -3.17 -10.35 18.87
N LEU A 66 -4.25 -11.11 18.97
CA LEU A 66 -5.07 -11.47 17.82
C LEU A 66 -5.72 -10.24 17.17
N LEU A 67 -5.94 -10.31 15.85
CA LEU A 67 -6.68 -9.30 15.12
C LEU A 67 -8.19 -9.58 15.21
N THR A 68 -8.97 -8.54 15.47
CA THR A 68 -10.42 -8.59 15.32
C THR A 68 -10.82 -8.61 13.85
N ASP A 69 -12.06 -9.01 13.54
CA ASP A 69 -12.55 -9.08 12.16
C ASP A 69 -12.51 -7.70 11.45
N ASP A 70 -12.92 -6.64 12.16
CA ASP A 70 -12.82 -5.26 11.65
C ASP A 70 -11.35 -4.85 11.40
N GLU A 71 -10.41 -5.27 12.25
CA GLU A 71 -8.97 -5.00 12.05
C GLU A 71 -8.37 -5.79 10.88
N GLN A 72 -8.84 -7.01 10.62
CA GLN A 72 -8.45 -7.81 9.46
C GLN A 72 -9.00 -7.20 8.17
N GLU A 73 -10.26 -6.80 8.16
CA GLU A 73 -10.88 -6.15 7.03
C GLU A 73 -10.23 -4.78 6.75
N LEU A 74 -9.82 -4.04 7.78
CA LEU A 74 -9.13 -2.76 7.62
C LEU A 74 -7.81 -2.93 6.87
N ARG A 75 -7.03 -3.93 7.26
CA ARG A 75 -5.77 -4.30 6.59
C ARG A 75 -6.03 -4.75 5.16
N SER A 76 -7.06 -5.56 4.95
CA SER A 76 -7.44 -6.04 3.62
C SER A 76 -7.77 -4.91 2.65
N ARG A 77 -8.59 -3.94 3.09
CA ARG A 77 -8.95 -2.77 2.27
C ARG A 77 -7.79 -1.79 2.06
N ALA A 78 -6.91 -1.65 3.06
CA ALA A 78 -5.74 -0.78 2.96
C ALA A 78 -4.85 -1.15 1.76
N TYR A 79 -4.78 -2.44 1.39
CA TYR A 79 -3.95 -2.91 0.28
C TYR A 79 -4.14 -2.12 -1.01
N ARG A 80 -5.40 -1.80 -1.37
CA ARG A 80 -5.71 -1.08 -2.61
C ARG A 80 -5.03 0.28 -2.69
N PHE A 81 -4.93 0.99 -1.58
CA PHE A 81 -4.35 2.34 -1.52
C PHE A 81 -2.83 2.32 -1.35
N LEU A 82 -2.30 1.23 -0.82
CA LEU A 82 -0.87 1.04 -0.55
C LEU A 82 -0.12 0.36 -1.69
N THR A 83 -0.83 -0.10 -2.71
CA THR A 83 -0.26 -0.64 -3.94
C THR A 83 -0.49 0.31 -5.13
N PRO A 84 0.28 0.23 -6.22
CA PRO A 84 0.05 1.04 -7.42
C PRO A 84 -1.34 0.83 -8.02
N ALA A 85 -2.01 1.90 -8.47
CA ALA A 85 -3.32 1.80 -9.13
C ALA A 85 -3.18 1.07 -10.45
N ARG A 86 -2.06 1.37 -11.10
CA ARG A 86 -1.52 0.75 -12.27
C ARG A 86 -0.03 0.63 -12.05
N GLU A 87 0.51 -0.57 -12.19
CA GLU A 87 1.97 -0.72 -12.14
C GLU A 87 2.59 -0.46 -13.50
N ARG A 88 3.74 0.21 -13.51
CA ARG A 88 4.58 0.31 -14.72
C ARG A 88 5.31 -0.99 -14.99
N SER A 89 5.62 -1.72 -13.91
CA SER A 89 6.38 -2.95 -13.92
C SER A 89 5.89 -3.88 -12.81
N VAL A 90 6.07 -5.19 -13.01
CA VAL A 90 5.79 -6.20 -11.97
C VAL A 90 6.61 -5.93 -10.70
N PHE A 91 7.79 -5.32 -10.84
CA PHE A 91 8.66 -4.98 -9.72
C PHE A 91 8.05 -3.90 -8.81
N ASP A 92 7.41 -2.86 -9.35
CA ASP A 92 6.72 -1.83 -8.56
C ASP A 92 5.63 -2.46 -7.68
N ARG A 93 4.88 -3.42 -8.23
CA ARG A 93 3.87 -4.18 -7.48
C ARG A 93 4.50 -5.03 -6.38
N GLN A 94 5.57 -5.76 -6.69
CA GLN A 94 6.27 -6.60 -5.71
C GLN A 94 6.85 -5.80 -4.55
N LEU A 95 7.48 -4.64 -4.82
CA LEU A 95 7.98 -3.77 -3.78
C LEU A 95 6.87 -3.24 -2.89
N ALA A 96 5.75 -2.78 -3.47
CA ALA A 96 4.61 -2.32 -2.69
C ALA A 96 3.99 -3.45 -1.85
N ASP A 97 3.94 -4.66 -2.39
CA ASP A 97 3.45 -5.87 -1.71
C ASP A 97 4.36 -6.29 -0.53
N LEU A 98 5.68 -6.17 -0.69
CA LEU A 98 6.66 -6.37 0.39
C LEU A 98 6.59 -5.27 1.45
N ALA A 99 6.41 -4.01 1.04
CA ALA A 99 6.21 -2.90 1.95
C ALA A 99 4.91 -3.07 2.76
N PHE A 100 3.81 -3.45 2.09
CA PHE A 100 2.51 -3.70 2.72
C PHE A 100 2.61 -4.77 3.81
N ARG A 101 3.37 -5.84 3.54
CA ARG A 101 3.65 -6.90 4.54
C ARG A 101 4.72 -6.51 5.56
N ARG A 102 5.21 -5.27 5.54
CA ARG A 102 6.24 -4.75 6.46
C ARG A 102 7.58 -5.50 6.38
N ILE A 103 7.81 -6.23 5.29
CA ILE A 103 9.13 -6.83 5.01
C ILE A 103 10.09 -5.71 4.59
N GLN A 104 9.61 -4.81 3.73
CA GLN A 104 10.31 -3.57 3.37
C GLN A 104 9.74 -2.37 4.15
N PRO A 105 10.52 -1.27 4.26
CA PRO A 105 10.01 0.00 4.79
C PRO A 105 8.81 0.51 3.99
N ARG A 106 7.89 1.21 4.67
CA ARG A 106 6.62 1.69 4.08
C ARG A 106 6.83 2.67 2.95
N GLU A 107 7.93 3.42 3.01
CA GLU A 107 8.32 4.46 2.05
C GLU A 107 8.68 3.86 0.70
N VAL A 108 9.21 2.63 0.68
CA VAL A 108 9.61 1.92 -0.56
C VAL A 108 8.40 1.59 -1.43
N GLY A 109 7.21 1.46 -0.85
CA GLY A 109 5.97 1.22 -1.60
C GLY A 109 5.37 2.47 -2.26
N LEU A 110 5.88 3.68 -1.94
CA LEU A 110 5.37 4.92 -2.54
C LEU A 110 6.04 5.15 -3.89
N THR A 111 5.23 5.25 -4.94
CA THR A 111 5.72 5.48 -6.29
C THR A 111 5.88 6.97 -6.60
N ALA A 112 6.77 7.29 -7.53
CA ALA A 112 6.91 8.64 -8.07
C ALA A 112 5.60 9.11 -8.71
N GLU A 113 5.36 10.42 -8.73
CA GLU A 113 4.15 11.03 -9.29
C GLU A 113 3.96 10.69 -10.78
N SER A 114 5.06 10.62 -11.54
CA SER A 114 5.04 10.24 -12.96
C SER A 114 4.68 8.77 -13.19
N ALA A 115 4.79 7.93 -12.16
CA ALA A 115 4.73 6.49 -12.34
C ALA A 115 3.40 6.03 -12.92
N TYR A 116 2.29 6.63 -12.48
CA TYR A 116 0.97 6.30 -13.01
C TYR A 116 0.83 6.70 -14.49
N TYR A 117 1.32 7.88 -14.87
CA TYR A 117 1.29 8.35 -16.26
C TYR A 117 2.11 7.45 -17.17
N GLU A 118 3.33 7.08 -16.76
CA GLU A 118 4.17 6.13 -17.48
C GLU A 118 3.46 4.77 -17.65
N ALA A 119 2.79 4.28 -16.60
CA ALA A 119 2.04 3.04 -16.66
C ALA A 119 0.81 3.14 -17.59
N LEU A 120 0.17 4.30 -17.63
CA LEU A 120 -0.95 4.58 -18.52
C LEU A 120 -0.50 4.60 -19.99
N LEU A 121 0.67 5.19 -20.28
CA LEU A 121 1.26 5.18 -21.62
C LEU A 121 1.74 3.80 -22.07
N ALA A 122 2.24 2.99 -21.13
CA ALA A 122 2.67 1.62 -21.41
C ALA A 122 1.50 0.64 -21.65
N SER A 123 0.27 1.04 -21.29
CA SER A 123 -0.91 0.23 -21.54
C SER A 123 -1.20 0.10 -23.04
N PRO A 124 -1.83 -1.00 -23.50
CA PRO A 124 -2.11 -1.24 -24.93
C PRO A 124 -3.18 -0.29 -25.51
N ASP A 125 -3.53 0.79 -24.82
CA ASP A 125 -4.48 1.79 -25.28
C ASP A 125 -3.95 2.57 -26.48
N VAL A 126 -4.66 2.40 -27.59
CA VAL A 126 -4.28 3.00 -28.87
C VAL A 126 -4.80 4.44 -29.01
N SER A 127 -5.83 4.85 -28.25
CA SER A 127 -6.47 6.16 -28.41
C SER A 127 -6.31 7.09 -27.20
N PRO A 128 -6.26 8.43 -27.40
CA PRO A 128 -6.33 9.39 -26.30
C PRO A 128 -7.59 9.20 -25.43
N ARG A 129 -8.74 9.00 -26.08
CA ARG A 129 -10.03 8.76 -25.43
C ARG A 129 -9.99 7.59 -24.45
N SER A 130 -9.41 6.45 -24.85
CA SER A 130 -9.27 5.28 -23.96
C SER A 130 -8.41 5.58 -22.74
N ARG A 131 -7.34 6.37 -22.89
CA ARG A 131 -6.47 6.76 -21.76
C ARG A 131 -7.21 7.64 -20.75
N TYR A 132 -7.99 8.61 -21.22
CA TYR A 132 -8.86 9.42 -20.34
C TYR A 132 -9.92 8.58 -19.65
N GLN A 133 -10.51 7.62 -20.35
CA GLN A 133 -11.48 6.71 -19.77
C GLN A 133 -10.84 5.85 -18.67
N ARG A 134 -9.66 5.27 -18.90
CA ARG A 134 -8.94 4.49 -17.88
C ARG A 134 -8.56 5.33 -16.66
N LEU A 135 -8.06 6.55 -16.88
CA LEU A 135 -7.76 7.48 -15.80
C LEU A 135 -9.01 7.72 -14.94
N ARG A 136 -10.16 7.95 -15.56
CA ARG A 136 -11.45 8.11 -14.85
C ARG A 136 -11.88 6.86 -14.10
N GLU A 137 -11.79 5.70 -14.72
CA GLU A 137 -12.17 4.42 -14.10
C GLU A 137 -11.31 4.12 -12.86
N ASP A 138 -10.01 4.34 -12.95
CA ASP A 138 -9.09 4.15 -11.82
C ASP A 138 -9.42 5.12 -10.67
N MET A 139 -9.70 6.41 -10.97
CA MET A 139 -10.10 7.41 -9.97
C MET A 139 -11.47 7.10 -9.34
N GLU A 140 -12.47 6.72 -10.13
CA GLU A 140 -13.80 6.35 -9.61
C GLU A 140 -13.72 5.11 -8.72
N SER A 141 -12.94 4.11 -9.11
CA SER A 141 -12.69 2.92 -8.30
C SER A 141 -12.13 3.30 -6.92
N ASP A 142 -11.10 4.14 -6.88
CA ASP A 142 -10.50 4.58 -5.62
C ASP A 142 -11.46 5.46 -4.80
N ARG A 143 -12.23 6.34 -5.45
CA ARG A 143 -13.25 7.18 -4.81
C ARG A 143 -14.38 6.35 -4.18
N LEU A 144 -14.80 5.27 -4.81
CA LEU A 144 -15.83 4.37 -4.27
C LEU A 144 -15.31 3.56 -3.07
N LEU A 145 -14.01 3.24 -3.06
CA LEU A 145 -13.40 2.40 -2.02
C LEU A 145 -12.98 3.17 -0.76
N ILE A 146 -12.73 4.48 -0.85
CA ILE A 146 -12.25 5.26 0.31
C ILE A 146 -13.32 5.43 1.39
N THR A 147 -14.59 5.57 1.01
CA THR A 147 -15.70 5.75 1.96
C THR A 147 -15.87 4.55 2.90
N PRO A 148 -15.99 3.29 2.40
CA PRO A 148 -16.12 2.15 3.29
C PRO A 148 -14.83 1.86 4.06
N PHE A 149 -13.65 2.17 3.51
CA PHE A 149 -12.39 2.12 4.27
C PHE A 149 -12.42 3.10 5.46
N ALA A 150 -12.81 4.35 5.23
CA ALA A 150 -12.89 5.36 6.29
C ALA A 150 -13.88 4.96 7.38
N ALA A 151 -15.07 4.49 7.02
CA ALA A 151 -16.08 4.02 7.98
C ALA A 151 -15.52 2.89 8.88
N LEU A 152 -14.77 1.95 8.30
CA LEU A 152 -14.12 0.89 9.05
C LEU A 152 -12.97 1.40 9.93
N ALA A 153 -12.15 2.33 9.44
CA ALA A 153 -11.12 2.98 10.24
C ALA A 153 -11.72 3.68 11.47
N CYS A 154 -12.90 4.29 11.36
CA CYS A 154 -13.61 4.89 12.48
C CYS A 154 -14.08 3.86 13.51
N ARG A 155 -14.58 2.69 13.07
CA ARG A 155 -14.95 1.61 14.00
C ARG A 155 -13.74 1.08 14.76
N VAL A 156 -12.64 0.81 14.05
CA VAL A 156 -11.39 0.37 14.67
C VAL A 156 -10.84 1.43 15.63
N ALA A 157 -10.91 2.72 15.28
CA ALA A 157 -10.51 3.80 16.17
C ALA A 157 -11.37 3.88 17.45
N ALA A 158 -12.67 3.59 17.35
CA ALA A 158 -13.56 3.49 18.52
C ALA A 158 -13.21 2.28 19.40
N MET A 159 -12.89 1.13 18.78
CA MET A 159 -12.39 -0.05 19.50
C MET A 159 -11.05 0.23 20.18
N ASP A 160 -10.14 0.96 19.53
CA ASP A 160 -8.88 1.41 20.10
C ASP A 160 -9.09 2.33 21.31
N ALA A 161 -10.11 3.19 21.29
CA ALA A 161 -10.46 4.04 22.43
C ALA A 161 -10.96 3.22 23.63
N VAL A 162 -11.77 2.18 23.38
CA VAL A 162 -12.16 1.21 24.43
C VAL A 162 -10.93 0.49 24.96
N ARG A 163 -10.02 0.05 24.08
CA ARG A 163 -8.76 -0.61 24.47
C ARG A 163 -7.89 0.28 25.33
N ALA A 164 -7.75 1.56 24.98
CA ALA A 164 -7.00 2.56 25.76
C ALA A 164 -7.63 2.79 27.14
N LYS A 165 -8.96 2.85 27.23
CA LYS A 165 -9.66 2.99 28.51
C LYS A 165 -9.51 1.74 29.39
N ALA A 166 -9.64 0.55 28.80
CA ALA A 166 -9.45 -0.72 29.51
C ALA A 166 -8.02 -0.84 30.05
N LEU A 167 -7.04 -0.38 29.27
CA LEU A 167 -5.63 -0.36 29.65
C LEU A 167 -5.35 0.44 30.94
N ALA A 168 -6.17 1.46 31.25
CA ALA A 168 -6.04 2.23 32.48
C ALA A 168 -6.35 1.41 33.74
N ALA A 169 -7.14 0.34 33.62
CA ALA A 169 -7.44 -0.57 34.73
C ALA A 169 -6.41 -1.70 34.89
N ILE A 170 -5.52 -1.88 33.91
CA ILE A 170 -4.49 -2.94 33.95
C ILE A 170 -3.32 -2.48 34.84
N PRO A 171 -2.86 -3.30 35.80
CA PRO A 171 -1.75 -2.95 36.68
C PRO A 171 -0.49 -2.55 35.90
N PRO A 172 0.31 -1.57 36.37
CA PRO A 172 1.56 -1.18 35.69
C PRO A 172 2.58 -2.33 35.54
N GLY A 173 2.54 -3.32 36.42
CA GLY A 173 3.41 -4.50 36.37
C GLY A 173 3.07 -5.52 35.30
N ASP A 174 1.89 -5.44 34.67
CA ASP A 174 1.50 -6.31 33.55
C ASP A 174 2.03 -5.72 32.23
N VAL A 175 3.34 -5.84 32.03
CA VAL A 175 4.04 -5.23 30.89
C VAL A 175 3.56 -5.82 29.56
N GLU A 176 3.30 -7.13 29.51
CA GLU A 176 2.91 -7.84 28.29
C GLU A 176 1.55 -7.39 27.77
N THR A 177 0.52 -7.36 28.63
CA THR A 177 -0.82 -6.89 28.23
C THR A 177 -0.77 -5.43 27.80
N ARG A 178 0.01 -4.61 28.52
CA ARG A 178 0.15 -3.19 28.20
C ARG A 178 0.87 -2.96 26.87
N TYR A 179 1.94 -3.68 26.61
CA TYR A 179 2.65 -3.65 25.34
C TYR A 179 1.75 -4.11 24.20
N ALA A 180 1.08 -5.26 24.34
CA ALA A 180 0.24 -5.81 23.28
C ALA A 180 -0.91 -4.87 22.90
N ALA A 181 -1.58 -4.29 23.90
CA ALA A 181 -2.65 -3.33 23.68
C ALA A 181 -2.15 -2.02 23.05
N GLY A 182 -1.06 -1.46 23.58
CA GLY A 182 -0.48 -0.22 23.08
C GLY A 182 0.06 -0.36 21.65
N ALA A 183 0.76 -1.45 21.36
CA ALA A 183 1.26 -1.75 20.02
C ALA A 183 0.11 -1.89 19.00
N ARG A 184 -1.02 -2.51 19.37
CA ARG A 184 -2.15 -2.66 18.44
C ARG A 184 -2.77 -1.32 18.07
N ILE A 185 -2.97 -0.44 19.06
CA ILE A 185 -3.48 0.93 18.84
C ILE A 185 -2.55 1.70 17.89
N ALA A 186 -1.23 1.62 18.13
CA ALA A 186 -0.23 2.28 17.31
C ALA A 186 -0.17 1.71 15.89
N GLU A 187 -0.32 0.39 15.71
CA GLU A 187 -0.39 -0.25 14.39
C GLU A 187 -1.60 0.20 13.58
N ASN A 188 -2.79 0.22 14.19
CA ASN A 188 -4.03 0.64 13.53
C ASN A 188 -3.97 2.11 13.11
N GLU A 189 -3.42 2.98 13.97
CA GLU A 189 -3.19 4.39 13.66
C GLU A 189 -2.19 4.56 12.50
N ALA A 190 -1.04 3.88 12.59
CA ALA A 190 0.00 3.97 11.58
C ALA A 190 -0.50 3.45 10.22
N LEU A 191 -1.33 2.40 10.17
CA LEU A 191 -1.93 1.90 8.94
C LEU A 191 -2.87 2.94 8.32
N THR A 192 -3.75 3.53 9.14
CA THR A 192 -4.72 4.55 8.69
C THR A 192 -4.00 5.77 8.13
N ALA A 193 -2.95 6.24 8.82
CA ALA A 193 -2.15 7.36 8.35
C ALA A 193 -1.35 7.04 7.08
N TRP A 194 -0.89 5.78 6.93
CA TRP A 194 -0.23 5.35 5.70
C TRP A 194 -1.19 5.30 4.51
N VAL A 195 -2.43 4.86 4.70
CA VAL A 195 -3.47 4.91 3.65
C VAL A 195 -3.77 6.35 3.24
N GLU A 196 -3.83 7.29 4.18
CA GLU A 196 -3.99 8.72 3.86
C GLU A 196 -2.80 9.24 3.03
N LEU A 197 -1.57 8.86 3.37
CA LEU A 197 -0.39 9.19 2.57
C LEU A 197 -0.46 8.58 1.16
N GLY A 198 -0.90 7.31 1.05
CA GLY A 198 -1.13 6.63 -0.22
C GLY A 198 -2.18 7.31 -1.08
N LEU A 199 -3.31 7.73 -0.48
CA LEU A 199 -4.37 8.50 -1.11
C LEU A 199 -3.85 9.85 -1.65
N GLN A 200 -3.06 10.57 -0.86
CA GLN A 200 -2.44 11.81 -1.32
C GLN A 200 -1.47 11.57 -2.47
N SER A 201 -0.71 10.47 -2.44
CA SER A 201 0.17 10.07 -3.54
C SER A 201 -0.61 9.75 -4.82
N ARG A 202 -1.73 9.04 -4.69
CA ARG A 202 -2.68 8.76 -5.79
C ARG A 202 -3.19 10.03 -6.45
N LEU A 203 -3.70 10.97 -5.65
CA LEU A 203 -4.24 12.24 -6.17
C LEU A 203 -3.20 13.04 -6.94
N ARG A 204 -1.95 13.11 -6.42
CA ARG A 204 -0.83 13.73 -7.15
C ARG A 204 -0.56 13.02 -8.48
N ALA A 205 -0.47 11.70 -8.46
CA ALA A 205 -0.20 10.92 -9.67
C ALA A 205 -1.31 11.06 -10.74
N TYR A 206 -2.58 11.15 -10.33
CA TYR A 206 -3.71 11.39 -11.23
C TYR A 206 -3.71 12.80 -11.81
N ARG A 207 -3.49 13.83 -10.97
CA ARG A 207 -3.32 15.22 -11.42
C ARG A 207 -2.20 15.29 -12.46
N PHE A 208 -1.04 14.70 -12.14
CA PHE A 208 0.09 14.65 -13.05
C PHE A 208 -0.29 14.03 -14.40
N ALA A 209 -0.91 12.85 -14.39
CA ALA A 209 -1.31 12.19 -15.63
C ALA A 209 -2.32 13.01 -16.44
N LEU A 210 -3.29 13.63 -15.78
CA LEU A 210 -4.28 14.49 -16.43
C LEU A 210 -3.63 15.68 -17.13
N ASP A 211 -2.77 16.42 -16.41
CA ASP A 211 -2.05 17.58 -16.97
C ASP A 211 -1.26 17.19 -18.22
N ARG A 212 -0.54 16.06 -18.18
CA ARG A 212 0.30 15.64 -19.30
C ARG A 212 -0.53 15.09 -20.45
N LEU A 213 -1.64 14.40 -20.19
CA LEU A 213 -2.57 13.99 -21.24
C LEU A 213 -3.16 15.19 -21.97
N VAL A 214 -3.56 16.25 -21.26
CA VAL A 214 -4.11 17.47 -21.89
C VAL A 214 -3.10 18.14 -22.81
N VAL A 215 -1.83 18.20 -22.39
CA VAL A 215 -0.76 18.77 -23.21
C VAL A 215 -0.43 17.89 -24.42
N THR A 216 -0.33 16.58 -24.23
CA THR A 216 0.17 15.66 -25.27
C THR A 216 -0.92 15.17 -26.23
N SER A 217 -2.17 15.14 -25.80
CA SER A 217 -3.29 14.54 -26.55
C SER A 217 -4.63 15.13 -26.08
N PRO A 218 -4.92 16.40 -26.39
CA PRO A 218 -6.12 17.08 -25.91
C PRO A 218 -7.40 16.39 -26.41
N ASP A 219 -8.33 16.13 -25.48
CA ASP A 219 -9.65 15.56 -25.76
C ASP A 219 -10.70 16.18 -24.81
N LYS A 220 -11.96 16.27 -25.25
CA LYS A 220 -13.08 16.74 -24.41
C LYS A 220 -13.31 15.89 -23.15
N ASP A 221 -12.84 14.64 -23.15
CA ASP A 221 -12.91 13.75 -21.99
C ASP A 221 -12.02 14.20 -20.82
N ALA A 222 -11.08 15.13 -21.05
CA ALA A 222 -10.32 15.79 -19.98
C ALA A 222 -11.23 16.48 -18.96
N ILE A 223 -12.29 17.16 -19.40
CA ILE A 223 -13.24 17.85 -18.49
C ILE A 223 -13.93 16.83 -17.57
N ARG A 224 -14.26 15.65 -18.09
CA ARG A 224 -14.87 14.59 -17.29
C ARG A 224 -13.87 13.99 -16.30
N ALA A 225 -12.61 13.85 -16.70
CA ALA A 225 -11.54 13.40 -15.80
C ALA A 225 -11.28 14.39 -14.66
N GLU A 226 -11.22 15.69 -14.97
CA GLU A 226 -11.05 16.76 -13.97
C GLU A 226 -12.15 16.72 -12.91
N ARG A 227 -13.42 16.62 -13.31
CA ARG A 227 -14.55 16.57 -12.35
C ARG A 227 -14.48 15.36 -11.41
N VAL A 228 -14.04 14.21 -11.92
CA VAL A 228 -13.86 13.01 -11.08
C VAL A 228 -12.69 13.21 -10.12
N LEU A 229 -11.59 13.83 -10.58
CA LEU A 229 -10.45 14.15 -9.75
C LEU A 229 -10.82 15.14 -8.63
N GLU A 230 -11.54 16.22 -8.95
CA GLU A 230 -12.05 17.18 -7.97
C GLU A 230 -12.97 16.50 -6.93
N ALA A 231 -13.89 15.65 -7.39
CA ALA A 231 -14.75 14.88 -6.49
C ALA A 231 -13.93 13.95 -5.58
N PHE A 232 -12.89 13.31 -6.11
CA PHE A 232 -12.02 12.42 -5.33
C PHE A 232 -11.14 13.20 -4.34
N GLU A 233 -10.66 14.38 -4.72
CA GLU A 233 -9.91 15.29 -3.85
C GLU A 233 -10.69 15.69 -2.59
N GLY A 234 -12.03 15.71 -2.65
CA GLY A 234 -12.93 15.97 -1.52
C GLY A 234 -12.87 14.91 -0.40
N TYR A 235 -12.33 13.72 -0.68
CA TYR A 235 -12.18 12.64 0.30
C TYR A 235 -10.86 12.72 1.09
N ARG A 236 -10.00 13.70 0.81
CA ARG A 236 -8.76 13.91 1.60
C ARG A 236 -9.05 14.04 3.09
N GLY A 237 -8.20 13.40 3.88
CA GLY A 237 -8.31 13.36 5.34
C GLY A 237 -9.51 12.57 5.87
N MET A 238 -10.32 11.92 5.03
CA MET A 238 -11.54 11.24 5.51
C MET A 238 -11.25 10.13 6.50
N ALA A 239 -10.25 9.29 6.21
CA ALA A 239 -9.86 8.21 7.12
C ALA A 239 -9.13 8.75 8.37
N SER A 240 -8.29 9.78 8.21
CA SER A 240 -7.48 10.31 9.31
C SER A 240 -8.29 11.13 10.33
N ARG A 241 -9.44 11.71 9.94
CA ARG A 241 -10.36 12.39 10.86
C ARG A 241 -10.78 11.51 12.04
N CYS A 242 -10.95 10.22 11.81
CA CYS A 242 -11.38 9.30 12.86
C CYS A 242 -10.28 8.94 13.86
N ALA A 243 -9.01 9.01 13.45
CA ALA A 243 -7.88 8.88 14.37
C ALA A 243 -7.72 10.12 15.27
N GLN A 244 -8.07 11.32 14.78
CA GLN A 244 -7.93 12.59 15.50
C GLN A 244 -8.95 12.79 16.63
N THR A 245 -10.11 12.12 16.58
CA THR A 245 -11.14 12.15 17.63
C THR A 245 -10.71 11.59 18.98
N ARG A 246 -9.47 11.09 19.12
CA ARG A 246 -8.92 10.43 20.32
C ARG A 246 -8.58 11.34 21.50
N GLY A 247 -8.80 12.66 21.42
CA GLY A 247 -8.66 13.57 22.57
C GLY A 247 -7.39 13.33 23.41
N GLY A 248 -6.21 13.58 22.84
CA GLY A 248 -4.96 13.72 23.60
C GLY A 248 -4.42 12.48 24.35
N ILE A 249 -4.99 11.28 24.21
CA ILE A 249 -4.42 10.08 24.84
C ILE A 249 -3.19 9.62 24.05
N ILE A 250 -2.01 10.06 24.49
CA ILE A 250 -0.73 9.55 24.01
C ILE A 250 -0.52 8.17 24.63
N VAL A 251 -0.72 7.11 23.85
CA VAL A 251 -0.31 5.75 24.24
C VAL A 251 1.16 5.60 23.88
N THR A 252 2.05 5.95 24.80
CA THR A 252 3.47 5.62 24.69
C THR A 252 3.60 4.10 24.87
N PRO A 253 4.12 3.35 23.89
CA PRO A 253 4.46 1.95 24.11
C PRO A 253 5.44 1.90 25.30
N GLY A 254 5.18 1.04 26.28
CA GLY A 254 6.06 0.88 27.44
C GLY A 254 7.48 0.55 26.99
N GLY A 255 8.42 1.46 27.27
CA GLY A 255 9.83 1.37 26.91
C GLY A 255 10.30 2.63 26.16
N ASP A 256 10.77 3.64 26.90
CA ASP A 256 11.67 4.75 26.54
C ASP A 256 11.54 5.45 25.16
N ALA A 257 10.44 5.31 24.45
CA ALA A 257 10.18 5.98 23.18
C ALA A 257 9.52 7.34 23.42
N ALA A 258 10.27 8.26 24.03
CA ALA A 258 9.96 9.69 24.02
C ALA A 258 10.14 10.24 22.59
N GLY A 259 9.15 10.00 21.73
CA GLY A 259 9.13 10.52 20.37
C GLY A 259 7.85 10.11 19.69
N GLY A 260 6.96 11.08 19.43
CA GLY A 260 5.76 10.87 18.62
C GLY A 260 6.09 10.16 17.31
N ALA A 261 5.12 9.41 16.76
CA ALA A 261 5.28 8.53 15.60
C ALA A 261 6.30 9.07 14.58
N ARG A 262 7.51 8.52 14.62
CA ARG A 262 8.69 8.96 13.84
C ARG A 262 8.53 8.74 12.32
N PHE A 263 7.38 8.21 11.89
CA PHE A 263 7.10 7.63 10.58
C PHE A 263 6.12 8.44 9.73
N LEU A 264 5.61 9.57 10.21
CA LEU A 264 4.94 10.53 9.33
C LEU A 264 5.97 11.57 8.87
N PRO A 265 6.03 11.90 7.56
CA PRO A 265 6.82 13.05 7.13
C PRO A 265 6.35 14.26 7.92
N ARG A 266 7.27 14.94 8.61
CA ARG A 266 6.95 16.20 9.29
C ARG A 266 6.40 17.16 8.24
N SER A 267 5.11 17.45 8.29
CA SER A 267 4.53 18.54 7.54
C SER A 267 5.04 19.84 8.17
N ASN A 268 6.26 20.27 7.83
CA ASN A 268 6.62 21.65 8.03
C ASN A 268 5.77 22.45 7.04
N PRO A 269 4.84 23.32 7.47
CA PRO A 269 4.30 24.31 6.57
C PRO A 269 5.50 25.14 6.08
N ARG A 270 5.79 25.08 4.78
CA ARG A 270 6.70 26.06 4.18
C ARG A 270 6.06 27.43 4.43
N PRO A 271 6.74 28.40 5.04
CA PRO A 271 6.23 29.76 5.07
C PRO A 271 6.08 30.21 3.61
N VAL A 272 4.86 30.51 3.21
CA VAL A 272 4.58 31.18 1.93
C VAL A 272 5.20 32.56 2.06
N VAL A 273 6.37 32.76 1.44
CA VAL A 273 6.96 34.07 1.27
C VAL A 273 6.15 34.76 0.18
N VAL A 274 5.16 35.57 0.59
CA VAL A 274 4.58 36.57 -0.30
C VAL A 274 5.60 37.69 -0.39
N LYS A 275 6.24 37.85 -1.55
CA LYS A 275 7.01 39.07 -1.85
C LYS A 275 6.02 40.19 -2.20
N PRO A 276 6.28 41.44 -1.76
CA PRO A 276 5.50 42.60 -2.15
C PRO A 276 5.61 42.89 -3.65
#